data_AF-A0A945TTV6-F1
#
_entry.id   AF-A0A945TTV6-F1
#
_cell.length_a   1.000
_cell.length_b   1.000
_cell.length_c   1.000
_cell.angle_alpha   90.00
_cell.angle_beta   90.00
_cell.angle_gamma   90.00
#
_symmetry.space_group_name_H-M   'P 1'
#
loop_
_entity.id
_entity.type
_entity.pdbx_description
1 polymer ?
#
loop_
_entity_poly.entity_id
_entity_poly.type
_entity_poly.pdbx_seq_one_letter_code
_entity_poly.pdbx_strand_id
1 'polypeptide(L)'
;IAQVPVIEQLLPITPPETEIADERDIIFEPSPQDILESLLKKYVQNQVYVSWLDTIAGEHAARMTSMDAATKNAGEMIEKLQLHYNRSRQAAITRELIEIISGAESL
;
A
#
# COMPACT_ATOMS: atom_id res chain seq x y z
N ILE A 1 -6.28 -6.79 4.51
CA ILE A 1 -6.08 -6.70 3.04
C ILE A 1 -4.72 -7.31 2.76
N ALA A 2 -4.62 -8.30 1.88
CA ALA A 2 -3.36 -9.01 1.61
C ALA A 2 -2.98 -8.84 0.14
N GLN A 3 -1.76 -8.40 -0.12
CA GLN A 3 -1.14 -8.41 -1.44
C GLN A 3 -0.33 -9.69 -1.56
N VAL A 4 -0.64 -10.53 -2.55
CA VAL A 4 0.08 -11.80 -2.79
C VAL A 4 1.01 -11.58 -3.98
N PRO A 5 2.34 -11.77 -3.82
CA PRO A 5 3.26 -11.69 -4.95
C PRO A 5 3.03 -12.88 -5.88
N VAL A 6 2.89 -12.60 -7.18
CA VAL A 6 2.70 -13.61 -8.23
C VAL A 6 3.81 -13.44 -9.27
N ILE A 7 4.30 -14.57 -9.80
CA ILE A 7 5.26 -14.59 -10.90
C ILE A 7 4.53 -15.21 -12.10
N GLU A 8 4.37 -14.42 -13.15
CA GLU A 8 3.79 -14.87 -14.41
C GLU A 8 4.87 -14.95 -15.48
N GLN A 9 4.86 -16.04 -16.25
CA GLN A 9 5.73 -16.18 -17.40
C GLN A 9 5.21 -15.30 -18.54
N LEU A 10 5.93 -14.24 -18.87
CA LEU A 10 5.58 -13.35 -19.98
C LEU A 10 6.00 -13.93 -21.35
N LEU A 11 7.23 -14.46 -21.41
CA LEU A 11 7.81 -15.08 -22.60
C LEU A 11 8.66 -16.30 -22.18
N PRO A 12 8.73 -17.36 -22.98
CA PRO A 12 7.96 -17.60 -24.22
C PRO A 12 6.46 -17.85 -23.95
N ILE A 13 5.60 -17.50 -24.91
CA ILE A 13 4.15 -17.71 -24.80
C ILE A 13 3.86 -19.21 -24.88
N THR A 14 3.19 -19.74 -23.86
CA THR A 14 2.74 -21.13 -23.85
C THR A 14 1.42 -21.24 -24.62
N PRO A 15 1.29 -22.14 -25.61
CA PRO A 15 0.03 -22.36 -26.29
C PRO A 15 -1.01 -22.91 -25.30
N PRO A 16 -2.31 -22.60 -25.49
CA PRO A 16 -3.37 -23.11 -24.64
C PRO A 16 -3.42 -24.65 -24.71
N GLU A 17 -3.71 -25.30 -23.58
CA GLU A 17 -3.79 -26.77 -23.48
C GLU A 17 -4.97 -27.37 -24.28
N THR A 18 -5.95 -26.55 -24.64
CA THR A 18 -7.14 -26.97 -25.40
C THR A 18 -7.21 -26.18 -26.71
N GLU A 19 -7.13 -26.88 -27.83
CA GLU A 19 -7.50 -26.31 -29.12
C GLU A 19 -9.02 -26.17 -29.16
N ILE A 20 -9.50 -24.94 -29.05
CA ILE A 20 -10.89 -24.62 -29.38
C ILE A 20 -10.92 -24.46 -30.89
N ALA A 21 -11.36 -25.51 -31.59
CA ALA A 21 -11.61 -25.44 -33.02
C ALA A 21 -12.82 -24.52 -33.25
N ASP A 22 -12.54 -23.29 -33.67
CA ASP A 22 -13.55 -22.37 -34.17
C ASP A 22 -13.69 -22.58 -35.68
N GLU A 23 -14.72 -23.32 -36.11
CA GLU A 23 -14.96 -23.68 -37.52
C GLU A 23 -15.48 -22.50 -38.37
N ARG A 24 -15.50 -21.28 -37.83
CA ARG A 24 -15.94 -20.09 -38.57
C ARG A 24 -14.89 -19.71 -39.62
N ASP A 25 -15.36 -19.50 -40.85
CA ASP A 25 -14.54 -19.05 -41.97
C ASP A 25 -14.25 -17.54 -41.79
N ILE A 26 -13.14 -17.23 -41.11
CA ILE A 26 -12.72 -15.85 -40.81
C ILE A 26 -11.81 -15.35 -41.93
N ILE A 27 -12.24 -14.28 -42.60
CA ILE A 27 -11.40 -13.57 -43.57
C ILE A 27 -10.47 -12.63 -42.81
N PHE A 28 -9.16 -12.85 -42.95
CA PHE A 28 -8.12 -11.99 -42.40
C PHE A 28 -7.67 -10.96 -43.43
N GLU A 29 -7.63 -9.69 -43.05
CA GLU A 29 -7.10 -8.61 -43.89
C GLU A 29 -6.18 -7.75 -43.00
N PRO A 30 -4.88 -7.56 -43.33
CA PRO A 30 -4.19 -7.87 -44.59
C PRO A 30 -3.75 -9.35 -44.76
N SER A 31 -3.05 -9.95 -43.79
CA SER A 31 -2.77 -11.40 -43.75
C SER A 31 -2.75 -11.90 -42.30
N PRO A 32 -3.02 -13.19 -42.03
CA PRO A 32 -2.96 -13.74 -40.69
C PRO A 32 -1.60 -13.53 -40.01
N GLN A 33 -0.49 -13.65 -40.76
CA GLN A 33 0.86 -13.43 -40.23
C GLN A 33 1.07 -11.98 -39.80
N ASP A 34 0.68 -11.01 -40.65
CA ASP A 34 0.86 -9.58 -40.35
C ASP A 34 0.04 -9.17 -39.12
N ILE A 35 -1.18 -9.69 -38.99
CA ILE A 35 -2.05 -9.46 -37.83
C ILE A 35 -1.38 -10.04 -36.59
N LEU A 36 -0.91 -11.29 -36.64
CA LEU A 36 -0.28 -11.96 -35.51
C LEU A 36 0.98 -11.21 -35.05
N GLU A 37 1.83 -10.74 -35.96
CA GLU A 37 3.03 -9.97 -35.61
C GLU A 37 2.67 -8.68 -34.85
N SER A 38 1.63 -7.97 -35.30
CA SER A 38 1.15 -6.76 -34.62
C SER A 38 0.51 -7.06 -33.26
N LEU A 39 -0.25 -8.16 -33.15
CA LEU A 39 -0.94 -8.58 -31.94
C LEU A 39 0.04 -9.07 -30.87
N LEU A 40 1.06 -9.84 -31.25
CA LEU A 40 2.08 -10.31 -30.33
C LEU A 40 2.76 -9.15 -29.59
N LYS A 41 3.11 -8.09 -30.32
CA LYS A 41 3.71 -6.89 -29.72
C LYS A 41 2.73 -6.20 -28.75
N LYS A 42 1.47 -6.04 -29.14
CA LYS A 42 0.42 -5.45 -28.28
C LYS A 42 0.13 -6.30 -27.06
N TYR A 43 0.15 -7.62 -27.19
CA TYR A 43 -0.08 -8.57 -26.10
C TYR A 43 0.96 -8.39 -25.00
N VAL A 44 2.25 -8.40 -25.37
CA VAL A 44 3.34 -8.20 -24.40
C VAL A 44 3.24 -6.82 -23.73
N GLN A 45 2.97 -5.77 -24.50
CA GLN A 45 2.78 -4.42 -23.96
C GLN A 45 1.62 -4.35 -22.97
N ASN A 46 0.48 -4.96 -23.31
CA ASN A 46 -0.68 -5.00 -22.43
C ASN A 46 -0.40 -5.80 -21.15
N GLN A 47 0.28 -6.94 -21.24
CA GLN A 47 0.52 -7.75 -20.05
C GLN A 47 1.42 -7.03 -19.04
N VAL A 48 2.48 -6.37 -19.52
CA VAL A 48 3.33 -5.52 -18.67
C VAL A 48 2.52 -4.37 -18.08
N TYR A 49 1.64 -3.74 -18.87
CA TYR A 49 0.81 -2.64 -18.40
C TYR A 49 -0.16 -3.07 -17.29
N VAL A 50 -0.82 -4.22 -17.44
CA VAL A 50 -1.72 -4.78 -16.42
C VAL A 50 -0.95 -5.10 -15.15
N SER A 51 0.18 -5.82 -15.24
CA SER A 51 1.02 -6.12 -14.07
C SER A 51 1.48 -4.87 -13.33
N TRP A 52 1.76 -3.79 -14.07
CA TRP A 52 2.15 -2.52 -13.48
C TRP A 52 0.99 -1.85 -12.73
N LEU A 53 -0.22 -1.84 -13.33
CA LEU A 53 -1.42 -1.31 -12.66
C LEU A 53 -1.75 -2.09 -11.38
N ASP A 54 -1.65 -3.42 -11.41
CA ASP A 54 -1.86 -4.26 -10.23
C ASP A 54 -0.83 -3.97 -9.13
N THR A 55 0.42 -3.72 -9.51
CA THR A 55 1.48 -3.33 -8.57
C THR A 55 1.16 -2.00 -7.89
N ILE A 56 0.71 -1.00 -8.65
CA ILE A 56 0.32 0.32 -8.10
C ILE A 56 -0.89 0.19 -7.16
N ALA A 57 -1.90 -0.60 -7.55
CA ALA A 57 -3.06 -0.85 -6.71
C ALA A 57 -2.66 -1.54 -5.39
N GLY A 58 -1.79 -2.55 -5.48
CA GLY A 58 -1.22 -3.24 -4.33
C GLY A 58 -0.42 -2.31 -3.42
N GLU A 59 0.40 -1.43 -3.99
CA GLU A 59 1.16 -0.41 -3.27
C GLU A 59 0.25 0.54 -2.49
N HIS A 60 -0.77 1.09 -3.15
CA HIS A 60 -1.73 1.98 -2.50
C HIS A 60 -2.45 1.29 -1.34
N ALA A 61 -2.89 0.04 -1.52
CA ALA A 61 -3.51 -0.74 -0.46
C ALA A 61 -2.57 -1.00 0.73
N ALA A 62 -1.30 -1.33 0.46
CA ALA A 62 -0.30 -1.52 1.50
C ALA A 62 0.00 -0.21 2.25
N ARG A 63 0.09 0.90 1.51
CA ARG A 63 0.30 2.25 2.07
C ARG A 63 -0.86 2.69 2.95
N MET A 64 -2.11 2.45 2.54
CA MET A 64 -3.26 2.76 3.39
C MET A 64 -3.20 1.98 4.70
N THR A 65 -2.89 0.68 4.64
CA THR A 65 -2.80 -0.17 5.83
C THR A 65 -1.66 0.27 6.76
N SER A 66 -0.51 0.65 6.22
CA SER A 66 0.62 1.12 7.03
C SER A 66 0.35 2.48 7.68
N MET A 67 -0.31 3.40 6.96
CA MET A 67 -0.67 4.72 7.49
C MET A 67 -1.77 4.63 8.55
N ASP A 68 -2.71 3.70 8.42
CA ASP A 68 -3.74 3.44 9.43
C ASP A 68 -3.09 2.93 10.73
N ALA A 69 -2.15 1.99 10.62
CA ALA A 69 -1.35 1.52 11.75
C ALA A 69 -0.51 2.65 12.37
N ALA A 70 0.13 3.48 11.56
CA ALA A 70 0.90 4.63 12.03
C ALA A 70 0.02 5.64 12.79
N THR A 71 -1.19 5.91 12.30
CA THR A 71 -2.15 6.82 12.93
C THR A 71 -2.60 6.29 14.28
N LYS A 72 -2.92 4.99 14.36
CA LYS A 72 -3.24 4.34 15.63
C LYS A 72 -2.08 4.43 16.63
N ASN A 73 -0.87 4.11 16.20
CA ASN A 73 0.33 4.17 17.05
C ASN A 73 0.61 5.60 17.55
N ALA A 74 0.40 6.61 16.71
CA ALA A 74 0.52 8.00 17.09
C ALA A 74 -0.53 8.40 18.14
N GLY A 75 -1.78 7.95 17.99
CA GLY A 75 -2.84 8.14 18.99
C GLY A 75 -2.46 7.56 20.36
N GLU A 76 -1.98 6.32 20.39
CA GLU A 76 -1.49 5.68 21.63
C GLU A 76 -0.33 6.45 22.27
N MET A 77 0.55 7.05 21.47
CA MET A 77 1.65 7.87 21.96
C MET A 77 1.16 9.19 22.55
N ILE A 78 0.19 9.85 21.90
CA ILE A 78 -0.42 11.09 22.39
C ILE A 78 -1.05 10.86 23.76
N GLU A 79 -1.82 9.78 23.94
CA GLU A 79 -2.44 9.45 25.24
C GLU A 79 -1.38 9.28 26.34
N LYS A 80 -0.30 8.56 26.06
CA LYS A 80 0.82 8.37 27.00
C LYS A 80 1.48 9.70 27.36
N LEU A 81 1.74 10.55 26.36
CA LEU A 81 2.34 11.86 26.58
C LEU A 81 1.42 12.79 27.36
N GLN A 82 0.10 12.71 27.15
CA GLN A 82 -0.88 13.50 27.89
C GLN A 82 -0.94 13.11 29.37
N LEU A 83 -0.87 11.80 29.68
CA LEU A 83 -0.74 11.32 31.05
C LEU A 83 0.55 11.83 31.72
N HIS A 84 1.68 11.74 31.01
CA HIS A 84 2.95 12.26 31.49
C HIS A 84 2.90 13.77 31.73
N TYR A 85 2.36 14.52 30.78
CA TYR A 85 2.17 15.97 30.88
C TYR A 85 1.36 16.35 32.12
N ASN A 86 0.22 15.71 32.35
CA ASN A 86 -0.62 16.00 33.51
C ASN A 86 0.08 15.68 34.83
N ARG A 87 0.82 14.58 34.88
CA ARG A 87 1.63 14.21 36.05
C ARG A 87 2.73 15.24 36.32
N SER A 88 3.49 15.63 35.30
CA SER A 88 4.52 16.67 35.42
C SER A 88 3.93 18.02 35.82
N ARG A 89 2.76 18.38 35.28
CA ARG A 89 2.05 19.62 35.65
C ARG A 89 1.67 19.63 37.12
N GLN A 90 1.11 18.54 37.65
CA GLN A 90 0.77 18.43 39.07
C GLN A 90 2.03 18.47 39.96
N ALA A 91 3.11 17.81 39.55
CA ALA A 91 4.39 17.87 40.25
C ALA A 91 4.98 19.29 40.28
N ALA A 92 4.85 20.05 39.18
CA ALA A 92 5.28 21.44 39.13
C ALA A 92 4.44 22.35 40.06
N ILE A 93 3.11 22.24 40.02
CA ILE A 93 2.21 23.01 40.91
C ILE A 93 2.52 22.73 42.39
N THR A 94 2.67 21.44 42.75
CA THR A 94 2.98 21.06 44.13
C THR A 94 4.35 21.58 44.57
N ARG A 95 5.37 21.53 43.70
CA ARG A 95 6.69 22.10 43.97
C ARG A 95 6.62 23.62 44.21
N GLU A 96 5.93 24.36 43.34
CA GLU A 96 5.76 25.81 43.48
C GLU A 96 5.03 26.17 44.78
N LEU A 97 3.96 25.43 45.14
CA LEU A 97 3.25 25.66 46.41
C LEU A 97 4.14 25.39 47.63
N ILE A 98 4.95 24.33 47.61
CA ILE A 98 5.90 24.03 48.69
C ILE A 98 6.95 25.15 48.81
N GLU A 99 7.46 25.65 47.69
CA GLU A 99 8.41 26.78 47.68
C GLU A 99 7.80 28.04 48.29
N ILE A 100 6.55 28.37 47.96
CA ILE A 100 5.83 29.53 48.53
C ILE A 100 5.64 29.38 50.04
N ILE A 101 5.17 28.21 50.51
CA ILE A 101 4.92 27.96 51.93
C ILE A 101 6.24 28.00 52.72
N SER A 102 7.28 27.33 52.23
CA SER A 102 8.59 27.33 52.88
C SER A 102 9.22 28.72 52.94
N GLY A 103 9.02 29.55 51.91
CA GLY A 103 9.47 30.95 51.92
C GLY A 103 8.70 31.82 52.91
N ALA A 104 7.39 31.58 53.07
CA ALA A 104 6.54 32.28 54.03
C ALA A 104 6.83 31.90 55.49
N GLU A 105 7.18 30.64 55.79
CA GLU A 105 7.56 30.19 57.14
C GLU A 105 8.97 30.66 57.57
N SER A 106 9.81 31.07 56.62
CA SER A 106 11.17 31.55 56.88
C SER A 106 11.25 33.07 57.17
N LEU A 107 10.12 33.78 57.15
CA LEU A 107 9.98 35.22 57.43
C LEU A 107 9.41 35.46 58.82
#